data_AF-A0A7S3BB77-F1
#
_entry.id   AF-A0A7S3BB77-F1
#
_cell.length_a   1.000
_cell.length_b   1.000
_cell.length_c   1.000
_cell.angle_alpha   90.00
_cell.angle_beta   90.00
_cell.angle_gamma   90.00
#
_symmetry.space_group_name_H-M   'P 1'
#
loop_
_entity.id
_entity.type
_entity.pdbx_description
1 polymer ?
#
loop_
_entity_poly.entity_id
_entity_poly.type
_entity_poly.pdbx_seq_one_letter_code
_entity_poly.pdbx_strand_id
1 'polypeptide(L)'
;GKGKGKGKSGATAASGLAALCGAVFTKALTLTFLAEWGDRSQLATITLAARSDPLGVTLGGIAGHAACTGLAVIGGRAFASAISERVVLAAGGALFWVFGVQCALTALAEGQG
;
A
#
# COMPACT_ATOMS: atom_id res chain seq x y z
N GLY A 1 -26.71 44.94 -29.90
CA GLY A 1 -25.89 44.55 -28.73
C GLY A 1 -25.73 43.05 -28.71
N LYS A 2 -24.48 42.56 -28.66
CA LYS A 2 -24.13 41.12 -28.67
C LYS A 2 -24.71 40.39 -27.45
N GLY A 3 -25.55 39.39 -27.67
CA GLY A 3 -25.87 38.38 -26.68
C GLY A 3 -24.75 37.34 -26.58
N LYS A 4 -24.35 36.99 -25.35
CA LYS A 4 -23.56 35.79 -25.05
C LYS A 4 -23.95 35.26 -23.67
N GLY A 5 -24.80 34.22 -23.66
CA GLY A 5 -25.05 33.39 -22.48
C GLY A 5 -23.82 32.54 -22.16
N LYS A 6 -23.35 32.61 -20.91
CA LYS A 6 -22.29 31.75 -20.35
C LYS A 6 -22.96 30.64 -19.53
N GLY A 7 -23.07 29.44 -20.09
CA GLY A 7 -23.26 28.19 -19.35
C GLY A 7 -21.94 27.44 -19.23
N LYS A 8 -21.23 27.55 -18.09
CA LYS A 8 -19.96 26.84 -17.83
C LYS A 8 -19.77 26.41 -16.36
N SER A 9 -20.83 26.08 -15.62
CA SER A 9 -20.70 25.62 -14.22
C SER A 9 -20.62 24.10 -14.03
N GLY A 10 -20.95 23.28 -15.03
CA GLY A 10 -21.03 21.82 -14.87
C GLY A 10 -19.73 21.02 -15.14
N ALA A 11 -18.79 21.57 -15.91
CA ALA A 11 -17.63 20.80 -16.39
C ALA A 11 -16.45 20.70 -15.39
N THR A 12 -16.39 21.60 -14.40
CA THR A 12 -15.26 21.68 -13.46
C THR A 12 -15.33 20.61 -12.35
N ALA A 13 -16.55 20.24 -11.91
CA ALA A 13 -16.72 19.24 -10.85
C ALA A 13 -16.39 17.80 -11.34
N ALA A 14 -16.80 17.45 -12.56
CA ALA A 14 -16.47 16.16 -13.17
C ALA A 14 -14.97 16.01 -13.44
N SER A 15 -14.32 17.10 -13.88
CA SER A 15 -12.86 17.15 -14.07
C SER A 15 -12.10 17.03 -12.74
N GLY A 16 -12.62 17.65 -11.66
CA GLY A 16 -12.05 17.55 -10.32
C GLY A 16 -12.08 16.13 -9.76
N LEU A 17 -13.19 15.40 -9.92
CA LEU A 17 -13.31 14.02 -9.46
C LEU A 17 -12.41 13.07 -10.28
N ALA A 18 -12.34 13.24 -11.60
CA ALA A 18 -11.45 12.45 -12.46
C ALA A 18 -9.96 12.71 -12.14
N ALA A 19 -9.59 13.98 -11.86
CA ALA A 19 -8.24 14.35 -11.46
C ALA A 19 -7.87 13.84 -10.06
N LEU A 20 -8.81 13.87 -9.10
CA LEU A 20 -8.64 13.27 -7.78
C LEU A 20 -8.47 11.76 -7.87
N CYS A 21 -9.32 11.07 -8.65
CA CYS A 21 -9.19 9.64 -8.88
C CYS A 21 -7.85 9.29 -9.53
N GLY A 22 -7.41 10.05 -10.54
CA GLY A 22 -6.11 9.86 -11.17
C GLY A 22 -4.94 10.09 -10.21
N ALA A 23 -4.98 11.17 -9.43
CA ALA A 23 -3.93 11.51 -8.48
C ALA A 23 -3.83 10.52 -7.30
N VAL A 24 -4.99 10.12 -6.73
CA VAL A 24 -5.05 9.13 -5.64
C VAL A 24 -4.63 7.77 -6.16
N PHE A 25 -5.10 7.36 -7.34
CA PHE A 25 -4.68 6.11 -7.97
C PHE A 25 -3.18 6.09 -8.22
N THR A 26 -2.61 7.15 -8.81
CA THR A 26 -1.17 7.22 -9.10
C THR A 26 -0.34 7.20 -7.81
N LYS A 27 -0.77 7.90 -6.76
CA LYS A 27 -0.09 7.85 -5.46
C LYS A 27 -0.16 6.48 -4.81
N ALA A 28 -1.35 5.89 -4.73
CA ALA A 28 -1.53 4.57 -4.14
C ALA A 28 -0.75 3.50 -4.93
N LEU A 29 -0.84 3.53 -6.26
CA LEU A 29 -0.09 2.66 -7.15
C LEU A 29 1.42 2.81 -6.91
N THR A 30 1.96 4.04 -6.91
CA THR A 30 3.39 4.25 -6.73
C THR A 30 3.85 3.83 -5.33
N LEU A 31 3.10 4.14 -4.26
CA LEU A 31 3.46 3.72 -2.90
C LEU A 31 3.44 2.20 -2.76
N THR A 32 2.37 1.55 -3.20
CA THR A 32 2.24 0.09 -3.11
C THR A 32 3.25 -0.60 -4.02
N PHE A 33 3.45 -0.10 -5.25
CA PHE A 33 4.43 -0.66 -6.18
C PHE A 33 5.85 -0.55 -5.63
N LEU A 34 6.27 0.60 -5.10
CA LEU A 34 7.60 0.75 -4.49
C LEU A 34 7.75 -0.08 -3.21
N ALA A 35 6.72 -0.15 -2.37
CA ALA A 35 6.75 -0.95 -1.14
C ALA A 35 6.91 -2.44 -1.43
N GLU A 36 6.31 -2.92 -2.53
CA GLU A 36 6.32 -4.32 -2.92
C GLU A 36 7.36 -4.64 -4.01
N TRP A 37 8.13 -3.65 -4.49
CA TRP A 37 9.05 -3.85 -5.61
C TRP A 37 10.21 -4.74 -5.19
N GLY A 38 10.25 -5.96 -5.73
CA GLY A 38 11.26 -6.95 -5.37
C GLY A 38 10.99 -7.65 -4.03
N ASP A 39 9.76 -7.59 -3.51
CA ASP A 39 9.39 -8.30 -2.29
C ASP A 39 9.35 -9.82 -2.50
N ARG A 40 9.63 -10.55 -1.40
CA ARG A 40 9.63 -12.00 -1.29
C ARG A 40 8.31 -12.63 -1.77
N SER A 41 7.19 -11.91 -1.66
CA SER A 41 5.90 -12.34 -2.19
C SER A 41 5.90 -12.58 -3.71
N GLN A 42 6.67 -11.81 -4.49
CA GLN A 42 6.79 -12.01 -5.95
C GLN A 42 7.51 -13.32 -6.27
N LEU A 43 8.61 -13.62 -5.57
CA LEU A 43 9.35 -14.88 -5.70
C LEU A 43 8.54 -16.09 -5.21
N ALA A 44 7.79 -15.93 -4.11
CA ALA A 44 6.89 -16.96 -3.59
C ALA A 44 5.76 -17.28 -4.58
N THR A 45 5.19 -16.26 -5.20
CA THR A 45 4.15 -16.40 -6.24
C THR A 45 4.69 -17.12 -7.47
N ILE A 46 5.88 -16.76 -7.96
CA ILE A 46 6.53 -17.46 -9.08
C ILE A 46 6.82 -18.93 -8.73
N THR A 47 7.32 -19.20 -7.52
CA THR A 47 7.62 -20.56 -7.07
C THR A 47 6.36 -21.41 -6.90
N LEU A 48 5.27 -20.81 -6.41
CA LEU A 48 3.99 -21.49 -6.24
C LEU A 48 3.29 -21.71 -7.59
N ALA A 49 3.34 -20.73 -8.50
CA ALA A 49 2.83 -20.83 -9.87
C ALA A 49 3.66 -21.81 -10.73
N ALA A 50 4.95 -21.99 -10.45
CA ALA A 50 5.75 -23.02 -11.09
C ALA A 50 5.40 -24.45 -10.63
N ARG A 51 4.75 -24.59 -9.46
CA ARG A 51 4.34 -25.87 -8.86
C ARG A 51 2.83 -26.17 -8.98
N SER A 52 2.01 -25.18 -9.33
CA SER A 52 0.55 -25.21 -9.31
C SER A 52 -0.02 -24.53 -10.57
N ASP A 53 -1.34 -24.52 -10.75
CA ASP A 53 -1.96 -23.73 -11.83
C ASP A 53 -1.70 -22.21 -11.63
N PRO A 54 -1.07 -21.51 -12.60
CA PRO A 54 -0.71 -20.09 -12.47
C PRO A 54 -1.92 -19.15 -12.30
N LEU A 55 -3.07 -19.52 -12.84
CA LEU A 55 -4.29 -18.69 -12.75
C LEU A 55 -4.87 -18.75 -11.33
N GLY A 56 -4.87 -19.93 -10.70
CA GLY A 56 -5.32 -20.08 -9.31
C GLY A 56 -4.49 -19.25 -8.31
N VAL A 57 -3.17 -19.23 -8.50
CA VAL A 57 -2.25 -18.49 -7.62
C VAL A 57 -2.42 -16.97 -7.77
N THR A 58 -2.54 -16.49 -9.01
CA THR A 58 -2.72 -15.06 -9.28
C THR A 58 -4.08 -14.56 -8.78
N LEU A 59 -5.16 -15.31 -9.02
CA LEU A 59 -6.49 -14.98 -8.52
C LEU A 59 -6.55 -14.98 -6.99
N GLY A 60 -5.94 -15.96 -6.34
CA GLY A 60 -5.83 -16.03 -4.88
C GLY A 60 -5.06 -14.84 -4.29
N GLY A 61 -3.95 -14.45 -4.92
CA GLY A 61 -3.16 -13.29 -4.52
C GLY A 61 -3.93 -11.98 -4.64
N ILE A 62 -4.62 -11.77 -5.77
CA ILE A 62 -5.48 -10.59 -5.98
C ILE A 62 -6.60 -10.54 -4.94
N ALA A 63 -7.30 -11.66 -4.72
CA ALA A 63 -8.40 -11.73 -3.76
C ALA A 63 -7.92 -11.47 -2.32
N GLY A 64 -6.80 -12.07 -1.92
CA GLY A 64 -6.21 -11.87 -0.61
C GLY A 64 -5.78 -10.42 -0.38
N HIS A 65 -5.10 -9.81 -1.35
CA HIS A 65 -4.65 -8.42 -1.26
C HIS A 65 -5.83 -7.43 -1.21
N ALA A 66 -6.86 -7.68 -2.02
CA ALA A 66 -8.09 -6.88 -1.99
C ALA A 66 -8.81 -6.97 -0.64
N ALA A 67 -8.93 -8.17 -0.07
CA ALA A 67 -9.54 -8.37 1.24
C ALA A 67 -8.75 -7.67 2.36
N CYS A 68 -7.43 -7.83 2.37
CA CYS A 68 -6.54 -7.17 3.34
C CYS A 68 -6.66 -5.64 3.26
N THR A 69 -6.59 -5.08 2.05
CA THR A 69 -6.71 -3.63 1.81
C THR A 69 -8.08 -3.11 2.25
N GLY A 70 -9.16 -3.83 1.94
CA GLY A 70 -10.51 -3.46 2.35
C GLY A 70 -10.65 -3.40 3.88
N LEU A 71 -10.14 -4.43 4.58
CA LEU A 71 -10.12 -4.47 6.04
C LEU A 71 -9.26 -3.35 6.64
N ALA A 72 -8.10 -3.07 6.05
CA ALA A 72 -7.19 -2.01 6.50
C ALA A 72 -7.81 -0.61 6.34
N VAL A 73 -8.56 -0.34 5.27
CA VAL A 73 -9.23 0.95 5.08
C VAL A 73 -10.38 1.13 6.09
N ILE A 74 -11.17 0.09 6.34
CA ILE A 74 -12.27 0.15 7.32
C ILE A 74 -11.71 0.28 8.73
N GLY A 75 -10.75 -0.57 9.10
CA GLY A 75 -10.09 -0.55 10.40
C GLY A 75 -9.30 0.74 10.63
N GLY A 76 -8.59 1.21 9.62
CA GLY A 76 -7.80 2.45 9.65
C GLY A 76 -8.67 3.68 9.89
N ARG A 77 -9.88 3.75 9.32
CA ARG A 77 -10.84 4.82 9.62
C ARG A 77 -11.29 4.83 11.09
N ALA A 78 -11.43 3.65 11.71
CA ALA A 78 -11.76 3.52 13.13
C ALA A 78 -10.54 3.82 14.03
N PHE A 79 -9.35 3.45 13.59
CA PHE A 79 -8.09 3.67 14.32
C PHE A 79 -7.60 5.12 14.26
N ALA A 80 -7.84 5.82 13.14
CA ALA A 80 -7.39 7.20 12.93
C ALA A 80 -8.00 8.20 13.92
N SER A 81 -9.15 7.90 14.51
CA SER A 81 -9.76 8.73 15.56
C SER A 81 -9.24 8.42 16.96
N ALA A 82 -8.57 7.28 17.16
CA ALA A 82 -8.19 6.77 18.48
C ALA A 82 -6.69 6.85 18.78
N ILE A 83 -5.82 6.89 17.77
CA ILE A 83 -4.36 6.81 17.94
C ILE A 83 -3.65 8.09 17.52
N SER A 84 -2.81 8.59 18.43
CA SER A 84 -1.94 9.73 18.15
C SER A 84 -0.71 9.30 17.33
N GLU A 85 -0.32 10.16 16.39
CA GLU A 85 0.86 9.97 15.54
C GLU A 85 2.14 9.69 16.36
N ARG A 86 2.26 10.30 17.54
CA ARG A 86 3.40 10.09 18.46
C ARG A 86 3.55 8.64 18.93
N VAL A 87 2.44 7.94 19.17
CA VAL A 87 2.46 6.53 19.59
C VAL A 87 2.93 5.64 18.44
N VAL A 88 2.51 5.94 17.21
CA VAL A 88 2.92 5.20 16.01
C VAL A 88 4.41 5.36 15.75
N LEU A 89 4.93 6.59 15.84
CA LEU A 89 6.37 6.85 15.69
C LEU A 89 7.19 6.22 16.83
N ALA A 90 6.73 6.29 18.08
CA ALA A 90 7.42 5.67 19.20
C ALA A 90 7.48 4.15 19.06
N ALA A 91 6.37 3.51 18.71
CA ALA A 91 6.30 2.07 18.47
C ALA A 91 7.17 1.64 17.28
N GLY A 92 7.13 2.38 16.17
CA GLY A 92 7.97 2.12 15.01
C GLY A 92 9.47 2.25 15.32
N GLY A 93 9.86 3.28 16.08
CA GLY A 93 11.25 3.46 16.52
C GLY A 93 11.73 2.37 17.48
N ALA A 94 10.87 1.93 18.40
CA ALA A 94 11.18 0.81 19.30
C ALA A 94 11.36 -0.51 18.52
N LEU A 95 10.45 -0.82 17.59
CA LEU A 95 10.56 -2.00 16.73
C LEU A 95 11.80 -1.94 15.84
N PHE A 96 12.15 -0.77 15.31
CA PHE A 96 13.36 -0.57 14.52
C PHE A 96 14.61 -0.92 15.33
N TRP A 97 14.70 -0.47 16.58
CA TRP A 97 15.79 -0.84 17.48
C TRP A 97 15.85 -2.34 17.74
N VAL A 98 14.71 -2.98 18.02
CA VAL A 98 14.64 -4.43 18.27
C VAL A 98 15.13 -5.22 17.04
N PHE A 99 14.61 -4.92 15.85
CA PHE A 99 15.02 -5.61 14.62
C PHE A 99 16.45 -5.30 14.22
N GLY A 100 16.91 -4.07 14.42
CA GLY A 100 18.31 -3.68 14.18
C GLY A 100 19.28 -4.47 15.05
N VAL A 101 18.98 -4.57 16.35
CA VAL A 101 19.78 -5.38 17.29
C VAL A 101 19.71 -6.86 16.94
N GLN A 102 18.52 -7.39 16.66
CA GLN A 102 18.37 -8.80 16.27
C GLN A 102 19.19 -9.15 15.02
N CYS A 103 19.17 -8.25 14.02
CA CYS A 103 19.97 -8.41 12.81
C CYS A 103 21.47 -8.37 13.11
N ALA A 104 21.92 -7.41 13.93
CA ALA A 104 23.31 -7.29 14.34
C ALA A 104 23.80 -8.52 15.13
N LEU A 105 23.00 -9.03 16.08
CA LEU A 105 23.31 -10.23 16.83
C LEU A 105 23.38 -11.47 15.93
N THR A 106 22.45 -11.60 14.98
CA THR A 106 22.45 -12.70 14.01
C THR A 106 23.72 -12.65 13.14
N ALA A 107 24.10 -11.47 12.65
CA ALA A 107 25.31 -11.29 11.86
C ALA A 107 26.60 -11.60 12.65
N LEU A 108 26.65 -11.24 13.95
CA LEU A 108 27.78 -11.57 14.81
C LEU A 108 27.86 -13.06 15.14
N ALA A 109 26.72 -13.74 15.28
CA ALA A 109 26.68 -15.19 15.52
C ALA A 109 27.15 -15.98 14.30
N GLU A 110 26.78 -15.55 13.08
CA GLU A 110 27.26 -16.18 11.84
C GLU A 110 28.73 -15.87 11.55
N GLY A 111 29.25 -14.71 11.98
CA GLY A 111 30.67 -14.34 11.82
C GLY A 111 31.67 -15.12 12.70
N GLN A 112 31.19 -15.98 13.62
CA GLN A 112 32.03 -16.85 14.45
C GLN A 112 31.95 -18.34 14.05
N GLY A 113 31.28 -18.67 12.94
CA GLY A 113 31.16 -20.01 12.37
C GLY A 113 32.14 -20.30 11.24
#